data_AF-A0A061J981-F1
#
_entry.id   AF-A0A061J981-F1
#
_cell.length_a   1.000
_cell.length_b   1.000
_cell.length_c   1.000
_cell.angle_alpha   90.00
_cell.angle_beta   90.00
_cell.angle_gamma   90.00
#
_symmetry.space_group_name_H-M   'P 1'
#
loop_
_entity.id
_entity.type
_entity.pdbx_description
1 polymer ?
#
loop_
_entity_poly.entity_id
_entity_poly.type
_entity_poly.pdbx_seq_one_letter_code
_entity_poly.pdbx_strand_id
1 'polypeptide(L)'
;MQGQMMLMHAMEQYSMLDLANDLLEKCWDICFDTNLTRHELVEGELPDSKLRKMEACQRKCIARNFEVMKLMNGARELREKEALQGLPPGSLSAE
;
A
#
# COMPACT_ATOMS: atom_id res chain seq x y z
N MET A 1 9.18 32.26 2.16
CA MET A 1 8.08 31.35 2.57
C MET A 1 7.40 30.64 1.41
N GLN A 2 6.98 31.32 0.33
CA GLN A 2 6.22 30.69 -0.77
C GLN A 2 6.99 29.54 -1.47
N GLY A 3 8.30 29.70 -1.72
CA GLY A 3 9.13 28.63 -2.29
C GLY A 3 9.35 27.42 -1.36
N GLN A 4 9.41 27.63 -0.04
CA GLN A 4 9.51 26.52 0.92
C GLN A 4 8.21 25.70 0.97
N MET A 5 7.04 26.35 0.89
CA MET A 5 5.76 25.63 0.81
C MET A 5 5.63 24.84 -0.50
N MET A 6 6.07 25.38 -1.64
CA MET A 6 6.08 24.65 -2.91
C MET A 6 6.99 23.43 -2.86
N LEU A 7 8.17 23.54 -2.25
CA LEU A 7 9.08 22.41 -2.07
C LEU A 7 8.46 21.31 -1.19
N MET A 8 7.84 21.67 -0.06
CA MET A 8 7.19 20.68 0.80
C MET A 8 6.05 19.95 0.07
N HIS A 9 5.24 20.66 -0.71
CA HIS A 9 4.16 20.03 -1.48
C HIS A 9 4.69 19.09 -2.56
N ALA A 10 5.76 19.47 -3.25
CA ALA A 10 6.41 18.60 -4.24
C ALA A 10 6.98 17.33 -3.60
N MET A 11 7.58 17.44 -2.41
CA MET A 11 8.08 16.28 -1.66
C MET A 11 6.96 15.33 -1.23
N GLU A 12 5.83 15.87 -0.79
CA GLU A 12 4.64 15.08 -0.43
C GLU A 12 4.10 14.32 -1.65
N GLN A 13 3.95 14.99 -2.78
CA GLN A 13 3.51 14.36 -4.03
C GLN A 13 4.46 13.25 -4.48
N TYR A 14 5.78 13.51 -4.42
CA TYR A 14 6.77 12.51 -4.79
C TYR A 14 6.70 11.28 -3.88
N SER A 15 6.58 11.49 -2.57
CA SER A 15 6.46 10.39 -1.60
C SER A 15 5.21 9.55 -1.82
N MET A 16 4.09 10.19 -2.21
CA MET A 16 2.85 9.49 -2.54
C MET A 16 2.98 8.66 -3.82
N LEU A 17 3.69 9.16 -4.83
CA LEU A 17 3.97 8.41 -6.06
C LEU A 17 4.88 7.22 -5.81
N ASP A 18 5.91 7.40 -4.99
CA ASP A 18 6.83 6.32 -4.59
C ASP A 18 6.08 5.20 -3.86
N LEU A 19 5.24 5.57 -2.89
CA LEU A 19 4.36 4.63 -2.20
C LEU A 19 3.39 3.91 -3.16
N ALA A 20 2.87 4.62 -4.17
CA ALA A 20 2.00 4.03 -5.17
C ALA A 20 2.75 3.00 -6.04
N ASN A 21 3.98 3.29 -6.43
CA ASN A 21 4.82 2.36 -7.19
C ASN A 21 5.11 1.09 -6.39
N ASP A 22 5.55 1.24 -5.14
CA ASP A 22 5.79 0.10 -4.22
C ASP A 22 4.55 -0.78 -4.06
N LEU A 23 3.38 -0.16 -3.94
CA LEU A 23 2.12 -0.86 -3.79
C LEU A 23 1.74 -1.61 -5.07
N LEU A 24 1.91 -0.98 -6.23
CA LEU A 24 1.61 -1.57 -7.52
C LEU A 24 2.54 -2.76 -7.80
N GLU A 25 3.82 -2.66 -7.49
CA GLU A 25 4.80 -3.75 -7.62
C GLU A 25 4.42 -4.94 -6.72
N LYS A 26 4.18 -4.71 -5.42
CA LYS A 26 3.77 -5.79 -4.51
C LYS A 26 2.49 -6.49 -4.96
N CYS A 27 1.50 -5.73 -5.40
CA CYS A 27 0.25 -6.32 -5.88
C CYS A 27 0.41 -6.99 -7.25
N TRP A 28 1.35 -6.56 -8.08
CA TRP A 28 1.73 -7.24 -9.31
C TRP A 28 2.31 -8.62 -9.00
N ASP A 29 3.29 -8.70 -8.10
CA ASP A 29 3.95 -9.96 -7.74
C ASP A 29 2.94 -10.97 -7.20
N ILE A 30 2.06 -10.52 -6.30
CA ILE A 30 1.05 -11.38 -5.66
C ILE A 30 0.00 -11.85 -6.66
N CYS A 31 -0.51 -10.97 -7.52
CA CYS A 31 -1.71 -11.26 -8.31
C CYS A 31 -1.43 -11.70 -9.75
N PHE A 32 -0.30 -11.28 -10.33
CA PHE A 32 0.03 -11.54 -11.73
C PHE A 32 1.26 -12.42 -11.87
N ASP A 33 2.40 -12.07 -11.27
CA ASP A 33 3.67 -12.80 -11.50
C ASP A 33 3.55 -14.30 -11.13
N THR A 34 2.90 -14.59 -10.00
CA THR A 34 2.65 -15.98 -9.58
C THR A 34 1.60 -16.74 -10.41
N ASN A 35 0.76 -16.02 -11.16
CA ASN A 35 -0.37 -16.59 -11.89
C ASN A 35 -0.16 -16.61 -13.40
N LEU A 36 0.79 -15.85 -13.94
CA LEU A 36 1.12 -15.81 -15.36
C LEU A 36 2.20 -16.84 -15.67
N THR A 37 1.96 -17.65 -16.69
CA THR A 37 3.01 -18.51 -17.25
C THR A 37 3.81 -17.73 -18.28
N ARG A 38 5.06 -18.14 -18.49
CA ARG A 38 5.91 -17.56 -19.54
C ARG A 38 5.29 -17.66 -20.93
N HIS A 39 4.55 -18.74 -21.20
CA HIS A 39 3.87 -18.94 -22.48
C HIS A 39 2.80 -17.88 -22.72
N GLU A 40 1.92 -17.67 -21.73
CA GLU A 40 0.86 -16.65 -21.79
C GLU A 40 1.42 -15.22 -21.95
N LEU A 41 2.56 -14.92 -21.34
CA LEU A 41 3.24 -13.63 -21.52
C LEU A 41 3.77 -13.43 -22.94
N VAL A 42 4.28 -14.49 -23.57
CA VAL A 42 4.85 -14.43 -24.92
C VAL A 42 3.76 -14.35 -25.98
N GLU A 43 2.67 -15.10 -25.81
CA GLU A 43 1.54 -15.09 -26.74
C GLU A 43 0.70 -13.82 -26.62
N GLY A 44 0.71 -13.17 -25.45
CA GLY A 44 -0.11 -11.98 -25.20
C GLY A 44 -1.61 -12.28 -25.13
N GLU A 45 -1.99 -13.56 -25.08
CA GLU A 45 -3.37 -14.01 -24.94
C GLU A 45 -3.57 -14.67 -23.58
N LEU A 46 -4.71 -14.35 -22.95
CA LEU A 46 -5.07 -14.88 -21.66
C LEU A 46 -6.57 -15.16 -21.62
N PRO A 47 -7.03 -16.30 -21.05
CA PRO A 47 -8.45 -16.54 -20.90
C PRO A 47 -9.11 -15.45 -20.05
N ASP A 48 -10.23 -14.89 -20.51
CA ASP A 48 -10.99 -13.84 -19.81
C ASP A 48 -11.27 -14.17 -18.34
N SER A 49 -11.59 -15.44 -18.07
CA SER A 49 -11.90 -15.90 -16.72
C SER A 49 -10.70 -15.81 -15.78
N LYS A 50 -9.48 -16.01 -16.30
CA LYS A 50 -8.23 -15.88 -15.57
C LYS A 50 -7.89 -14.40 -15.36
N LEU A 51 -8.03 -13.57 -16.41
CA LEU A 51 -7.78 -12.13 -16.34
C LEU A 51 -8.65 -11.48 -15.26
N ARG A 52 -9.96 -11.74 -15.28
CA ARG A 52 -10.91 -11.20 -14.29
C ARG A 52 -10.55 -11.59 -12.85
N LYS A 53 -10.01 -12.79 -12.62
CA LYS A 53 -9.57 -13.22 -11.29
C LYS A 53 -8.33 -12.46 -10.83
N MET A 54 -7.35 -12.26 -11.71
CA MET A 54 -6.14 -11.49 -11.41
C MET A 54 -6.46 -10.01 -11.14
N GLU A 55 -7.32 -9.38 -11.95
CA GLU A 55 -7.80 -8.02 -11.70
C GLU A 55 -8.56 -7.91 -10.36
N ALA A 56 -9.40 -8.90 -10.04
CA ALA A 56 -10.10 -8.94 -8.77
C ALA A 56 -9.13 -9.10 -7.58
N CYS A 57 -8.06 -9.88 -7.74
CA CYS A 57 -6.97 -9.98 -6.77
C CYS A 57 -6.31 -8.61 -6.58
N GLN A 58 -5.92 -7.93 -7.67
CA GLN A 58 -5.24 -6.64 -7.62
C GLN A 58 -6.05 -5.60 -6.84
N ARG A 59 -7.35 -5.44 -7.16
CA ARG A 59 -8.23 -4.51 -6.46
C ARG A 59 -8.31 -4.80 -4.95
N LYS A 60 -8.38 -6.08 -4.58
CA LYS A 60 -8.42 -6.49 -3.16
C LYS A 60 -7.07 -6.28 -2.47
N CYS A 61 -5.95 -6.55 -3.15
CA CYS A 61 -4.60 -6.34 -2.63
C CYS A 61 -4.36 -4.86 -2.31
N ILE A 62 -4.72 -3.96 -3.23
CA ILE A 62 -4.61 -2.52 -3.05
C ILE A 62 -5.47 -2.06 -1.86
N ALA A 63 -6.75 -2.44 -1.83
CA ALA A 63 -7.65 -2.08 -0.75
C ALA A 63 -7.13 -2.56 0.62
N ARG A 64 -6.64 -3.81 0.70
CA ARG A 64 -6.13 -4.37 1.95
C ARG A 64 -4.86 -3.67 2.41
N ASN A 65 -3.96 -3.28 1.51
CA ASN A 65 -2.77 -2.52 1.87
C ASN A 65 -3.13 -1.16 2.51
N PHE A 66 -4.11 -0.44 1.97
CA PHE A 66 -4.57 0.80 2.59
C PHE A 66 -5.17 0.59 3.97
N GLU A 67 -5.98 -0.45 4.17
CA GLU A 67 -6.49 -0.81 5.50
C GLU A 67 -5.36 -1.14 6.49
N VAL A 68 -4.36 -1.91 6.05
CA VAL A 68 -3.19 -2.24 6.88
C VAL A 68 -2.38 -0.99 7.21
N MET A 69 -2.11 -0.11 6.24
CA MET A 69 -1.41 1.15 6.47
C MET A 69 -2.15 2.04 7.47
N LYS A 70 -3.48 2.14 7.35
CA LYS A 70 -4.32 2.87 8.30
C LYS A 70 -4.19 2.30 9.72
N LEU A 71 -4.26 0.99 9.88
CA LEU A 71 -4.08 0.32 11.17
C LEU A 71 -2.68 0.53 11.75
N MET A 72 -1.64 0.44 10.92
CA MET A 72 -0.26 0.65 11.33
C MET A 72 0.00 2.09 11.79
N ASN A 73 -0.53 3.07 11.06
CA ASN A 73 -0.42 4.49 11.42
C ASN A 73 -1.18 4.79 12.72
N GLY A 74 -2.41 4.29 12.85
CA GLY A 74 -3.17 4.43 14.10
C GLY A 74 -2.45 3.79 15.31
N ALA A 75 -1.91 2.59 15.13
CA ALA A 75 -1.12 1.93 16.18
C ALA A 75 0.18 2.70 16.51
N ARG A 76 0.80 3.34 15.52
CA ARG A 76 1.99 4.17 15.73
C ARG A 76 1.65 5.42 16.54
N GLU A 77 0.61 6.15 16.17
CA GLU A 77 0.14 7.33 16.90
C GLU A 77 -0.23 7.00 18.35
N LEU A 78 -0.87 5.83 18.56
CA LEU A 78 -1.20 5.36 19.90
C LEU A 78 0.06 5.13 20.75
N ARG A 79 1.07 4.47 20.20
CA ARG A 79 2.37 4.27 20.88
C ARG A 79 3.10 5.58 21.16
N GLU A 80 3.03 6.53 20.23
CA GLU A 80 3.62 7.87 20.44
C GLU A 80 2.91 8.59 21.59
N LYS A 81 1.58 8.48 21.72
CA LYS A 81 0.82 9.01 22.86
C LYS A 81 1.19 8.33 24.17
N GLU A 82 1.31 6.99 24.19
CA GLU A 82 1.75 6.24 25.37
C GLU A 82 3.13 6.69 25.84
N ALA A 83 4.07 6.83 24.91
CA ALA A 83 5.42 7.30 25.21
C ALA A 83 5.43 8.72 25.78
N LEU A 84 4.64 9.63 25.21
CA LEU A 84 4.50 11.01 25.73
C LEU A 84 3.91 11.06 27.14
N GLN A 85 3.07 10.08 27.50
CA GLN A 85 2.46 9.96 28.82
C GLN A 85 3.29 9.10 29.80
N GLY A 86 4.42 8.54 29.36
CA GLY A 86 5.23 7.61 30.17
C GLY A 86 4.54 6.28 30.46
N LEU A 87 3.54 5.91 29.66
CA LEU A 87 2.78 4.66 29.80
C LEU A 87 3.51 3.49 29.09
N PRO A 88 3.41 2.26 29.62
CA PRO A 88 3.94 1.09 28.91
C PRO A 88 3.14 0.81 27.62
N PRO A 89 3.75 0.14 26.61
CA PRO A 89 3.08 -0.15 25.36
C PRO A 89 1.78 -0.96 25.54
N GLY A 90 0.70 -0.55 24.87
CA GLY A 90 -0.62 -1.19 24.93
C GLY A 90 -1.45 -0.83 26.17
N SER A 91 -1.07 0.22 26.89
CA SER A 91 -1.86 0.78 28.00
C SER A 91 -3.09 1.55 27.52
N LEU A 92 -3.00 2.15 26.33
CA LEU A 92 -4.14 2.79 25.68
C LEU A 92 -4.75 1.77 24.71
N SER A 93 -6.06 1.56 24.78
CA SER A 93 -6.79 0.74 23.82
C SER A 93 -7.16 1.57 22.59
N ALA A 94 -6.96 1.01 21.41
CA ALA A 94 -7.63 1.50 20.20
C ALA A 94 -9.12 1.14 20.33
N GLU A 95 -9.98 2.16 20.48
CA GLU A 95 -11.45 2.00 20.35
C GLU A 95 -11.84 1.55 18.93
#